data_AF-A0A351Y6C5-F1
#
_entry.id   AF-A0A351Y6C5-F1
#
_cell.length_a   1.000
_cell.length_b   1.000
_cell.length_c   1.000
_cell.angle_alpha   90.00
_cell.angle_beta   90.00
_cell.angle_gamma   90.00
#
_symmetry.space_group_name_H-M   'P 1'
#
loop_
_entity.id
_entity.type
_entity.pdbx_description
1 polymer ?
#
loop_
_entity_poly.entity_id
_entity_poly.type
_entity_poly.pdbx_seq_one_letter_code
_entity_poly.pdbx_strand_id
1 'polypeptide(L)'
;MQKNIRLWIQKYRRWEFWPGYLFDIPVYIYCTYLVIKAGHIGFFSNINPSMILSGFAGYSKYDDIDKFEPRLLPISILITEGHESEYSEQQMKENNIHYPCIAKPTLGRTGRDVKKIHNSKQLKTYLKRIHEDILIQEFIDYPLEFGIFYYRIPGEEEGHITGIVEKKFMFLHGDGKSTFEQLIYNHPRAKYYYHQFKEEYKEKWTNILAD
;
A
#
# COMPACT_ATOMS: atom_id res chain seq x y z
N MET A 1 1.30 29.84 -14.58
CA MET A 1 0.32 30.32 -13.57
C MET A 1 -1.12 29.95 -13.92
N GLN A 2 -1.67 30.33 -15.08
CA GLN A 2 -3.06 30.00 -15.49
C GLN A 2 -3.36 28.47 -15.55
N LYS A 3 -2.41 27.66 -16.02
CA LYS A 3 -2.55 26.18 -16.08
C LYS A 3 -2.78 25.54 -14.70
N ASN A 4 -2.18 26.09 -13.64
CA ASN A 4 -2.26 25.53 -12.29
C ASN A 4 -3.63 25.80 -11.65
N ILE A 5 -4.21 26.98 -11.90
CA ILE A 5 -5.55 27.34 -11.42
C ILE A 5 -6.61 26.43 -12.05
N ARG A 6 -6.50 26.16 -13.36
CA ARG A 6 -7.42 25.26 -14.07
C ARG A 6 -7.37 23.83 -13.52
N LEU A 7 -6.17 23.29 -13.25
CA LEU A 7 -6.01 21.97 -12.65
C LEU A 7 -6.55 21.92 -11.22
N TRP A 8 -6.32 22.98 -10.42
CA TRP A 8 -6.82 23.08 -9.06
C TRP A 8 -8.36 23.07 -9.02
N ILE A 9 -9.03 23.85 -9.87
CA ILE A 9 -10.49 23.84 -10.00
C ILE A 9 -11.01 22.46 -10.40
N GLN A 10 -10.35 21.80 -11.36
CA GLN A 10 -10.72 20.45 -11.78
C GLN A 10 -10.58 19.43 -10.64
N LYS A 11 -9.53 19.53 -9.81
CA LYS A 11 -9.37 18.69 -8.61
C LYS A 11 -10.49 18.94 -7.61
N TYR A 12 -10.78 20.21 -7.30
CA TYR A 12 -11.80 20.56 -6.32
C TYR A 12 -13.20 20.06 -6.70
N ARG A 13 -13.53 20.00 -8.00
CA ARG A 13 -14.83 19.48 -8.48
C ARG A 13 -14.93 17.96 -8.48
N ARG A 14 -13.83 17.24 -8.23
CA ARG A 14 -13.76 15.78 -8.28
C ARG A 14 -13.62 15.25 -6.86
N TRP A 15 -14.62 14.50 -6.42
CA TRP A 15 -14.67 13.91 -5.08
C TRP A 15 -13.43 13.05 -4.77
N GLU A 16 -12.82 12.42 -5.78
CA GLU A 16 -11.61 11.59 -5.62
C GLU A 16 -10.37 12.35 -5.10
N PHE A 17 -10.37 13.69 -5.17
CA PHE A 17 -9.31 14.56 -4.64
C PHE A 17 -9.73 15.31 -3.38
N TRP A 18 -10.94 15.06 -2.87
CA TRP A 18 -11.37 15.64 -1.60
C TRP A 18 -10.59 15.02 -0.45
N PRO A 19 -10.41 15.75 0.67
CA PRO A 19 -9.78 15.17 1.85
C PRO A 19 -10.52 13.91 2.33
N GLY A 20 -9.76 12.84 2.60
CA GLY A 20 -10.33 11.54 2.97
C GLY A 20 -11.29 11.61 4.17
N TYR A 21 -10.96 12.45 5.16
CA TYR A 21 -11.77 12.61 6.37
C TYR A 21 -13.22 13.03 6.12
N LEU A 22 -13.55 13.65 4.97
CA LEU A 22 -14.93 14.00 4.63
C LEU A 22 -15.78 12.75 4.38
N PHE A 23 -15.20 11.71 3.80
CA PHE A 23 -15.88 10.44 3.56
C PHE A 23 -16.01 9.62 4.85
N ASP A 24 -15.18 9.89 5.84
CA ASP A 24 -15.24 9.23 7.14
C ASP A 24 -16.35 9.82 8.04
N ILE A 25 -16.91 11.01 7.73
CA ILE A 25 -17.94 11.67 8.57
C ILE A 25 -19.16 10.77 8.82
N PRO A 26 -19.83 10.17 7.80
CA PRO A 26 -20.97 9.29 8.03
C PRO A 26 -20.61 8.08 8.88
N VAL A 27 -19.40 7.54 8.68
CA VAL A 27 -18.88 6.40 9.45
C VAL A 27 -18.70 6.80 10.90
N TYR A 28 -18.10 7.94 11.20
CA TYR A 28 -17.92 8.41 12.57
C TYR A 28 -19.26 8.64 13.28
N ILE A 29 -20.25 9.27 12.62
CA ILE A 29 -21.58 9.47 13.19
C ILE A 29 -22.23 8.12 13.55
N TYR A 30 -22.17 7.16 12.63
CA TYR A 30 -22.76 5.85 12.85
C TYR A 30 -22.01 5.05 13.93
N CYS A 31 -20.67 5.10 13.94
CA CYS A 31 -19.85 4.50 14.99
C CYS A 31 -20.17 5.11 16.37
N THR A 32 -20.36 6.43 16.47
CA THR A 32 -20.78 7.08 17.72
C THR A 32 -22.14 6.56 18.19
N TYR A 33 -23.12 6.43 17.28
CA TYR A 33 -24.41 5.82 17.60
C TYR A 33 -24.24 4.38 18.13
N LEU A 34 -23.38 3.57 17.49
CA LEU A 34 -23.11 2.20 17.92
C LEU A 34 -22.42 2.12 19.28
N VAL A 35 -21.47 3.01 19.58
CA VAL A 35 -20.84 3.11 20.90
C VAL A 35 -21.89 3.38 21.99
N ILE A 36 -22.80 4.34 21.75
CA ILE A 36 -23.88 4.68 22.69
C ILE A 36 -24.82 3.48 22.87
N LYS A 37 -25.22 2.83 21.77
CA LYS A 37 -26.12 1.67 21.79
C LYS A 37 -25.51 0.47 22.51
N ALA A 38 -24.22 0.22 22.30
CA ALA A 38 -23.50 -0.89 22.92
C ALA A 38 -23.08 -0.61 24.38
N GLY A 39 -23.05 0.65 24.80
CA GLY A 39 -22.57 1.07 26.11
C GLY A 39 -21.06 0.87 26.32
N HIS A 40 -20.30 0.62 25.25
CA HIS A 40 -18.87 0.32 25.33
C HIS A 40 -18.12 0.87 24.10
N ILE A 41 -17.07 1.65 24.34
CA ILE A 41 -16.28 2.30 23.26
C ILE A 41 -15.55 1.29 22.37
N GLY A 42 -15.17 0.14 22.94
CA GLY A 42 -14.51 -0.95 22.24
C GLY A 42 -15.46 -2.03 21.71
N PHE A 43 -16.73 -1.73 21.41
CA PHE A 43 -17.71 -2.75 20.99
C PHE A 43 -17.25 -3.61 19.78
N PHE A 44 -16.35 -3.07 18.95
CA PHE A 44 -15.82 -3.70 17.76
C PHE A 44 -14.56 -4.57 18.01
N SER A 45 -14.03 -4.61 19.24
CA SER A 45 -12.75 -5.28 19.52
C SER A 45 -12.79 -6.81 19.37
N ASN A 46 -13.99 -7.41 19.30
CA ASN A 46 -14.20 -8.86 19.27
C ASN A 46 -14.73 -9.39 17.92
N ILE A 47 -14.69 -8.59 16.84
CA ILE A 47 -15.21 -8.99 15.52
C ILE A 47 -14.27 -9.99 14.83
N ASN A 48 -12.95 -9.75 14.92
CA ASN A 48 -11.90 -10.63 14.39
C ASN A 48 -11.01 -11.08 15.56
N PRO A 49 -11.42 -12.09 16.35
CA PRO A 49 -10.76 -12.44 17.60
C PRO A 49 -9.33 -12.96 17.42
N SER A 50 -8.96 -13.36 16.20
CA SER A 50 -7.59 -13.75 15.87
C SER A 50 -6.63 -12.56 15.81
N MET A 51 -7.11 -11.31 15.73
CA MET A 51 -6.28 -10.12 15.54
C MET A 51 -6.35 -9.18 16.75
N ILE A 52 -5.22 -8.54 17.09
CA ILE A 52 -5.17 -7.51 18.13
C ILE A 52 -6.17 -6.40 17.79
N LEU A 53 -7.07 -6.09 18.74
CA LEU A 53 -8.16 -5.12 18.58
C LEU A 53 -8.98 -5.31 17.28
N SER A 54 -9.19 -6.57 16.86
CA SER A 54 -9.85 -6.91 15.59
C SER A 54 -9.22 -6.28 14.34
N GLY A 55 -7.92 -5.96 14.39
CA GLY A 55 -7.19 -5.33 13.30
C GLY A 55 -7.36 -3.81 13.23
N PHE A 56 -7.92 -3.16 14.25
CA PHE A 56 -8.14 -1.71 14.24
C PHE A 56 -6.83 -0.90 14.33
N ALA A 57 -5.94 -1.28 15.26
CA ALA A 57 -4.68 -0.60 15.50
C ALA A 57 -3.67 -1.52 16.19
N GLY A 58 -2.38 -1.22 15.99
CA GLY A 58 -1.29 -1.82 16.77
C GLY A 58 -1.01 -3.30 16.49
N TYR A 59 -1.51 -3.85 15.38
CA TYR A 59 -1.22 -5.22 14.97
C TYR A 59 -0.01 -5.25 14.03
N SER A 60 0.84 -6.26 14.18
CA SER A 60 1.97 -6.49 13.28
C SER A 60 1.51 -7.26 12.05
N LYS A 61 2.09 -6.93 10.88
CA LYS A 61 1.83 -7.64 9.62
C LYS A 61 2.35 -9.08 9.61
N TYR A 62 3.12 -9.48 10.61
CA TYR A 62 3.74 -10.79 10.68
C TYR A 62 2.98 -11.75 11.60
N ASP A 63 2.37 -11.24 12.68
CA ASP A 63 1.83 -12.06 13.79
C ASP A 63 0.70 -13.01 13.38
N ASP A 64 0.04 -12.70 12.27
CA ASP A 64 -1.11 -13.48 11.76
C ASP A 64 -0.78 -14.25 10.47
N ILE A 65 0.45 -14.17 9.95
CA ILE A 65 0.84 -14.81 8.70
C ILE A 65 0.77 -16.34 8.83
N ASP A 66 1.19 -16.89 9.96
CA ASP A 66 1.20 -18.33 10.22
C ASP A 66 -0.20 -18.99 10.25
N LYS A 67 -1.27 -18.18 10.35
CA LYS A 67 -2.67 -18.63 10.31
C LYS A 67 -3.14 -19.04 8.91
N PHE A 68 -2.41 -18.65 7.86
CA PHE A 68 -2.76 -18.97 6.49
C PHE A 68 -2.00 -20.21 6.01
N GLU A 69 -2.58 -20.94 5.05
CA GLU A 69 -1.86 -22.02 4.38
C GLU A 69 -0.59 -21.46 3.71
N PRO A 70 0.61 -22.01 3.96
CA PRO A 70 1.87 -21.43 3.47
C PRO A 70 1.91 -21.19 1.95
N ARG A 71 1.23 -22.04 1.17
CA ARG A 71 1.13 -21.91 -0.30
C ARG A 71 0.37 -20.66 -0.78
N LEU A 72 -0.41 -20.02 0.09
CA LEU A 72 -1.19 -18.83 -0.21
C LEU A 72 -0.46 -17.53 0.13
N LEU A 73 0.75 -17.64 0.70
CA LEU A 73 1.52 -16.53 1.20
C LEU A 73 2.82 -16.37 0.41
N PRO A 74 3.31 -15.14 0.26
CA PRO A 74 4.68 -14.92 -0.17
C PRO A 74 5.65 -15.39 0.91
N ILE A 75 6.77 -15.97 0.49
CA ILE A 75 7.91 -16.25 1.37
C ILE A 75 8.31 -14.96 2.09
N SER A 76 8.40 -15.04 3.41
CA SER A 76 8.55 -13.87 4.28
C SER A 76 9.51 -14.17 5.43
N ILE A 77 10.38 -13.22 5.77
CA ILE A 77 11.26 -13.26 6.94
C ILE A 77 11.12 -11.98 7.76
N LEU A 78 11.14 -12.15 9.08
CA LEU A 78 11.18 -11.05 10.03
C LEU A 78 12.64 -10.70 10.34
N ILE A 79 13.00 -9.43 10.15
CA ILE A 79 14.28 -8.86 10.56
C ILE A 79 13.98 -7.89 11.72
N THR A 80 14.41 -8.25 12.92
CA THR A 80 14.24 -7.38 14.08
C THR A 80 15.15 -6.15 13.99
N GLU A 81 14.72 -5.05 14.61
CA GLU A 81 15.51 -3.82 14.63
C GLU A 81 16.95 -4.07 15.13
N GLY A 82 17.93 -3.41 14.49
CA GLY A 82 19.33 -3.44 14.90
C GLY A 82 20.20 -4.48 14.19
N HIS A 83 19.62 -5.37 13.38
CA HIS A 83 20.40 -6.28 12.55
C HIS A 83 21.06 -5.59 11.35
N GLU A 84 22.27 -6.04 11.00
CA GLU A 84 23.01 -5.54 9.84
C GLU A 84 22.49 -6.11 8.51
N SER A 85 22.88 -5.47 7.41
CA SER A 85 22.56 -5.91 6.04
C SER A 85 23.02 -7.33 5.76
N GLU A 86 24.20 -7.70 6.25
CA GLU A 86 24.87 -8.96 6.02
C GLU A 86 24.07 -10.13 6.64
N TYR A 87 23.56 -9.94 7.87
CA TYR A 87 22.64 -10.89 8.50
C TYR A 87 21.33 -11.01 7.72
N SER A 88 20.75 -9.88 7.31
CA SER A 88 19.50 -9.86 6.55
C SER A 88 19.63 -10.60 5.22
N GLU A 89 20.74 -10.42 4.51
CA GLU A 89 21.04 -11.12 3.25
C GLU A 89 21.25 -12.62 3.46
N GLN A 90 21.90 -13.03 4.55
CA GLN A 90 22.01 -14.43 4.92
C GLN A 90 20.63 -15.05 5.16
N GLN A 91 19.76 -14.39 5.93
CA GLN A 91 18.39 -14.85 6.18
C GLN A 91 17.57 -14.94 4.89
N MET A 92 17.71 -13.98 3.98
CA MET A 92 17.08 -14.04 2.66
C MET A 92 17.53 -15.29 1.88
N LYS A 93 18.84 -15.56 1.86
CA LYS A 93 19.40 -16.71 1.15
C LYS A 93 18.92 -18.05 1.73
N GLU A 94 18.92 -18.19 3.05
CA GLU A 94 18.46 -19.39 3.76
C GLU A 94 16.97 -19.68 3.50
N ASN A 95 16.17 -18.64 3.26
CA ASN A 95 14.74 -18.73 3.01
C ASN A 95 14.36 -18.63 1.51
N ASN A 96 15.33 -18.69 0.59
CA ASN A 96 15.10 -18.57 -0.87
C ASN A 96 14.44 -17.25 -1.34
N ILE A 97 14.63 -16.16 -0.60
CA ILE A 97 14.20 -14.82 -1.03
C ILE A 97 15.30 -14.20 -1.90
N HIS A 98 14.94 -13.80 -3.12
CA HIS A 98 15.85 -13.21 -4.09
C HIS A 98 15.51 -11.74 -4.35
N TYR A 99 16.45 -11.00 -4.95
CA TYR A 99 16.16 -9.67 -5.48
C TYR A 99 15.42 -9.76 -6.84
N PRO A 100 14.47 -8.85 -7.13
CA PRO A 100 13.98 -7.83 -6.21
C PRO A 100 13.10 -8.45 -5.11
N CYS A 101 13.13 -7.87 -3.92
CA CYS A 101 12.26 -8.24 -2.79
C CYS A 101 11.49 -7.01 -2.29
N ILE A 102 10.48 -7.23 -1.45
CA ILE A 102 9.74 -6.16 -0.76
C ILE A 102 10.21 -6.09 0.69
N ALA A 103 10.70 -4.92 1.11
CA ALA A 103 10.94 -4.62 2.51
C ALA A 103 9.87 -3.64 3.02
N LYS A 104 9.29 -3.93 4.19
CA LYS A 104 8.27 -3.07 4.82
C LYS A 104 8.30 -3.17 6.34
N PRO A 105 7.94 -2.12 7.07
CA PRO A 105 7.77 -2.23 8.51
C PRO A 105 6.61 -3.14 8.92
N THR A 106 6.77 -3.85 10.03
CA THR A 106 5.72 -4.73 10.58
C THR A 106 4.50 -3.94 11.05
N LEU A 107 4.68 -2.78 11.69
CA LEU A 107 3.60 -1.92 12.22
C LEU A 107 3.12 -0.80 11.26
N GLY A 108 3.82 -0.57 10.14
CA GLY A 108 3.53 0.54 9.22
C GLY A 108 2.10 0.58 8.67
N ARG A 109 1.57 1.78 8.38
CA ARG A 109 0.23 2.00 7.81
C ARG A 109 0.32 2.55 6.38
N THR A 110 -0.62 2.14 5.52
CA THR A 110 -0.89 2.78 4.21
C THR A 110 0.32 2.82 3.25
N GLY A 111 1.09 1.73 3.18
CA GLY A 111 2.21 1.63 2.25
C GLY A 111 3.42 2.52 2.57
N ARG A 112 3.39 3.25 3.69
CA ARG A 112 4.53 4.05 4.15
C ARG A 112 5.73 3.13 4.36
N ASP A 113 6.87 3.57 3.85
CA ASP A 113 8.15 2.85 3.93
C ASP A 113 8.15 1.44 3.33
N VAL A 114 7.14 1.06 2.55
CA VAL A 114 7.22 -0.12 1.69
C VAL A 114 8.17 0.20 0.53
N LYS A 115 9.20 -0.62 0.34
CA LYS A 115 10.18 -0.45 -0.73
C LYS A 115 10.43 -1.75 -1.47
N LYS A 116 10.46 -1.66 -2.80
CA LYS A 116 11.02 -2.69 -3.67
C LYS A 116 12.54 -2.54 -3.68
N ILE A 117 13.23 -3.54 -3.15
CA ILE A 117 14.68 -3.57 -3.01
C ILE A 117 15.24 -4.41 -4.16
N HIS A 118 16.08 -3.81 -5.00
CA HIS A 118 16.64 -4.45 -6.19
C HIS A 118 18.02 -5.06 -5.97
N ASN A 119 18.72 -4.72 -4.88
CA ASN A 119 20.07 -5.20 -4.59
C ASN A 119 20.47 -4.91 -3.14
N SER A 120 21.58 -5.51 -2.72
CA SER A 120 22.23 -5.32 -1.41
C SER A 120 22.44 -3.86 -1.03
N LYS A 121 22.90 -3.01 -1.97
CA LYS A 121 23.12 -1.58 -1.69
C LYS A 121 21.81 -0.88 -1.27
N GLN A 122 20.71 -1.16 -1.98
CA GLN A 122 19.39 -0.62 -1.62
C GLN A 122 18.90 -1.18 -0.29
N LEU A 123 19.12 -2.47 0.00
CA LEU A 123 18.77 -3.06 1.29
C LEU A 123 19.49 -2.35 2.44
N LYS A 124 20.82 -2.18 2.32
CA LYS A 124 21.63 -1.48 3.31
C LYS A 124 21.18 -0.04 3.54
N THR A 125 20.86 0.70 2.47
CA THR A 125 20.30 2.05 2.60
C THR A 125 18.93 2.04 3.29
N TYR A 126 18.09 1.05 2.99
CA TYR A 126 16.78 0.91 3.60
C TYR A 126 16.87 0.63 5.11
N LEU A 127 17.66 -0.38 5.52
CA LEU A 127 17.85 -0.77 6.92
C LEU A 127 18.42 0.36 7.77
N LYS A 128 19.31 1.20 7.22
CA LYS A 128 19.84 2.39 7.93
C LYS A 128 18.80 3.47 8.24
N ARG A 129 17.69 3.49 7.51
CA ARG A 129 16.66 4.53 7.59
C ARG A 129 15.48 4.14 8.49
N ILE A 130 15.28 2.84 8.70
CA ILE A 130 14.14 2.29 9.43
C ILE A 130 14.60 1.83 10.81
N HIS A 131 13.86 2.24 11.84
CA HIS A 131 14.16 2.00 13.26
C HIS A 131 12.99 1.25 13.91
N GLU A 132 12.59 0.15 13.28
CA GLU A 132 11.53 -0.75 13.73
C GLU A 132 11.73 -2.11 13.03
N ASP A 133 11.00 -3.13 13.47
CA ASP A 133 11.03 -4.46 12.86
C ASP A 133 10.55 -4.42 11.41
N ILE A 134 11.24 -5.19 10.56
CA ILE A 134 11.04 -5.19 9.12
C ILE A 134 10.64 -6.59 8.66
N LEU A 135 9.62 -6.64 7.81
CA LEU A 135 9.28 -7.82 7.04
C LEU A 135 9.93 -7.71 5.66
N ILE A 136 10.82 -8.65 5.33
CA ILE A 136 11.33 -8.84 3.97
C ILE A 136 10.54 -9.99 3.34
N GLN A 137 9.94 -9.75 2.18
CA GLN A 137 9.13 -10.73 1.46
C GLN A 137 9.61 -10.87 0.01
N GLU A 138 9.44 -12.04 -0.58
CA GLU A 138 9.64 -12.21 -2.02
C GLU A 138 8.75 -11.24 -2.82
N PHE A 139 9.23 -10.84 -3.99
CA PHE A 139 8.45 -10.01 -4.89
C PHE A 139 7.57 -10.87 -5.78
N ILE A 140 6.25 -10.75 -5.62
CA ILE A 140 5.27 -11.40 -6.49
C ILE A 140 4.99 -10.49 -7.68
N ASP A 141 5.27 -10.97 -8.89
CA ASP A 141 5.18 -10.23 -10.15
C ASP A 141 3.97 -10.62 -11.01
N TYR A 142 2.94 -11.19 -10.38
CA TYR A 142 1.70 -11.55 -11.07
C TYR A 142 1.02 -10.33 -11.69
N PRO A 143 0.40 -10.50 -12.88
CA PRO A 143 -0.14 -9.38 -13.65
C PRO A 143 -1.42 -8.79 -13.04
N LEU A 144 -2.07 -9.51 -12.12
CA LEU A 144 -3.35 -9.12 -11.53
C LEU A 144 -3.24 -9.07 -10.02
N GLU A 145 -3.71 -7.97 -9.44
CA GLU A 145 -3.87 -7.81 -8.00
C GLU A 145 -5.34 -7.46 -7.70
N PHE A 146 -5.95 -8.20 -6.79
CA PHE A 146 -7.34 -7.99 -6.37
C PHE A 146 -7.42 -7.72 -4.86
N GLY A 147 -8.20 -6.72 -4.48
CA GLY A 147 -8.71 -6.57 -3.11
C GLY A 147 -10.09 -7.22 -2.99
N ILE A 148 -10.27 -8.07 -1.99
CA ILE A 148 -11.55 -8.73 -1.71
C ILE A 148 -12.10 -8.18 -0.39
N PHE A 149 -13.33 -7.68 -0.42
CA PHE A 149 -14.07 -7.29 0.78
C PHE A 149 -14.99 -8.43 1.18
N TYR A 150 -14.72 -9.00 2.36
CA TYR A 150 -15.39 -10.18 2.87
C TYR A 150 -15.87 -9.96 4.30
N TYR A 151 -17.04 -10.48 4.64
CA TYR A 151 -17.48 -10.66 6.02
C TYR A 151 -18.15 -12.01 6.21
N ARG A 152 -18.15 -12.53 7.44
CA ARG A 152 -18.91 -13.73 7.82
C ARG A 152 -19.51 -13.51 9.20
N ILE A 153 -20.78 -13.79 9.37
CA ILE A 153 -21.42 -13.67 10.69
C ILE A 153 -21.03 -14.91 11.53
N PRO A 154 -20.70 -14.75 12.82
CA PRO A 154 -20.42 -15.89 13.68
C PRO A 154 -21.53 -16.94 13.64
N GLY A 155 -21.15 -18.20 13.40
CA GLY A 155 -22.08 -19.32 13.28
C GLY A 155 -22.50 -19.66 11.85
N GLU A 156 -22.20 -18.81 10.86
CA GLU A 156 -22.42 -19.13 9.45
C GLU A 156 -21.28 -20.02 8.91
N GLU A 157 -21.65 -21.00 8.07
CA GLU A 157 -20.69 -21.86 7.40
C GLU A 157 -19.90 -21.08 6.33
N GLU A 158 -20.62 -20.25 5.57
CA GLU A 158 -20.09 -19.43 4.48
C GLU A 158 -20.12 -17.94 4.84
N GLY A 159 -19.24 -17.16 4.22
CA GLY A 159 -19.29 -15.70 4.31
C GLY A 159 -19.65 -15.05 2.98
N HIS A 160 -19.71 -13.73 2.99
CA HIS A 160 -20.17 -12.91 1.87
C HIS A 160 -19.04 -12.03 1.34
N ILE A 161 -18.87 -12.04 0.02
CA ILE A 161 -18.03 -11.07 -0.69
C ILE A 161 -18.91 -9.87 -1.06
N THR A 162 -18.62 -8.70 -0.49
CA THR A 162 -19.35 -7.46 -0.75
C THR A 162 -18.74 -6.63 -1.86
N GLY A 163 -17.49 -6.92 -2.22
CA GLY A 163 -16.80 -6.19 -3.27
C GLY A 163 -15.50 -6.84 -3.68
N ILE A 164 -15.17 -6.66 -4.96
CA ILE A 164 -13.91 -7.05 -5.57
C ILE A 164 -13.35 -5.82 -6.26
N VAL A 165 -12.09 -5.48 -5.99
CA VAL A 165 -11.41 -4.34 -6.59
C VAL A 165 -10.14 -4.82 -7.28
N GLU A 166 -10.10 -4.70 -8.60
CA GLU A 166 -8.86 -4.88 -9.36
C GLU A 166 -7.96 -3.65 -9.17
N LYS A 167 -6.73 -3.86 -8.71
CA LYS A 167 -5.74 -2.80 -8.60
C LYS A 167 -4.95 -2.68 -9.89
N LYS A 168 -5.02 -1.49 -10.50
CA LYS A 168 -4.21 -1.12 -11.66
C LYS A 168 -3.32 0.06 -11.34
N PHE A 169 -2.04 -0.07 -11.66
CA PHE A 169 -1.13 1.05 -11.65
C PHE A 169 -1.39 1.97 -12.85
N MET A 170 -1.18 3.26 -12.65
CA MET A 170 -1.18 4.22 -13.74
C MET A 170 0.03 3.94 -14.64
N PHE A 171 -0.21 3.83 -15.93
CA PHE A 171 0.85 3.71 -16.95
C PHE A 171 0.67 4.80 -18.00
N LEU A 172 1.76 5.15 -18.67
CA LEU A 172 1.76 6.02 -19.84
C LEU A 172 2.19 5.20 -21.05
N HIS A 173 1.57 5.46 -22.19
CA HIS A 173 2.01 4.94 -23.49
C HIS A 173 2.89 6.01 -24.13
N GLY A 174 4.10 5.67 -24.57
CA GLY A 174 4.90 6.56 -25.40
C GLY A 174 4.35 6.61 -26.81
N ASP A 175 4.44 7.73 -27.50
CA ASP A 175 3.92 7.88 -28.87
C ASP A 175 5.06 8.18 -29.87
N GLY A 176 6.31 8.05 -29.42
CA GLY A 176 7.52 8.39 -30.16
C GLY A 176 7.67 9.89 -30.50
N LYS A 177 6.78 10.77 -30.01
CA LYS A 177 6.71 12.19 -30.42
C LYS A 177 6.61 13.16 -29.25
N SER A 178 5.81 12.82 -28.25
CA SER A 178 5.50 13.61 -27.07
C SER A 178 6.54 13.37 -25.96
N THR A 179 6.91 14.43 -25.26
CA THR A 179 7.74 14.33 -24.06
C THR A 179 6.96 13.71 -22.90
N PHE A 180 7.67 13.17 -21.90
CA PHE A 180 7.05 12.66 -20.67
C PHE A 180 6.13 13.71 -20.01
N GLU A 181 6.56 14.97 -19.96
CA GLU A 181 5.72 16.09 -19.50
C GLU A 181 4.40 16.19 -20.28
N GLN A 182 4.46 16.15 -21.61
CA GLN A 182 3.29 16.27 -22.48
C GLN A 182 2.33 15.10 -22.28
N LEU A 183 2.86 13.88 -22.19
CA LEU A 183 2.08 12.67 -21.92
C LEU A 183 1.38 12.77 -20.56
N ILE A 184 2.10 13.16 -19.49
CA ILE A 184 1.52 13.37 -18.15
C ILE A 184 0.41 14.43 -18.19
N TYR A 185 0.67 15.56 -18.84
CA TYR A 185 -0.27 16.69 -18.88
C TYR A 185 -1.56 16.36 -19.65
N ASN A 186 -1.44 15.56 -20.71
CA ASN A 186 -2.57 15.14 -21.54
C ASN A 186 -3.29 13.91 -21.00
N HIS A 187 -2.65 13.13 -20.11
CA HIS A 187 -3.25 11.94 -19.54
C HIS A 187 -4.49 12.30 -18.66
N PRO A 188 -5.61 11.57 -18.76
CA PRO A 188 -6.86 11.88 -18.05
C PRO A 188 -6.71 12.02 -16.53
N ARG A 189 -5.85 11.18 -15.93
CA ARG A 189 -5.55 11.13 -14.49
C ARG A 189 -4.18 11.73 -14.09
N ALA A 190 -3.08 11.33 -14.74
CA ALA A 190 -1.71 11.72 -14.38
C ALA A 190 -1.48 13.23 -14.24
N LYS A 191 -2.17 14.06 -15.04
CA LYS A 191 -2.09 15.53 -14.96
C LYS A 191 -2.37 16.09 -13.56
N TYR A 192 -3.14 15.39 -12.74
CA TYR A 192 -3.43 15.79 -11.37
C TYR A 192 -2.24 15.56 -10.42
N TYR A 193 -1.28 14.74 -10.80
CA TYR A 193 -0.06 14.43 -10.06
C TYR A 193 1.19 15.08 -10.68
N TYR A 194 1.00 16.03 -11.59
CA TYR A 194 2.05 16.67 -12.38
C TYR A 194 3.30 17.06 -11.56
N HIS A 195 3.13 17.76 -10.44
CA HIS A 195 4.25 18.19 -9.60
C HIS A 195 4.99 17.02 -8.95
N GLN A 196 4.25 16.01 -8.47
CA GLN A 196 4.85 14.82 -7.87
C GLN A 196 5.67 14.05 -8.91
N PHE A 197 5.09 13.80 -10.09
CA PHE A 197 5.79 13.10 -11.16
C PHE A 197 6.98 13.89 -11.73
N LYS A 198 6.92 15.23 -11.71
CA LYS A 198 8.05 16.07 -12.11
C LYS A 198 9.26 15.89 -11.19
N GLU A 199 9.04 15.82 -9.89
CA GLU A 199 10.11 15.60 -8.92
C GLU A 199 10.63 14.16 -9.01
N GLU A 200 9.73 13.18 -9.09
CA GLU A 200 10.09 11.75 -9.11
C GLU A 200 10.83 11.34 -10.39
N TYR A 201 10.43 11.86 -11.55
CA TYR A 201 10.97 11.50 -12.86
C TYR A 201 11.73 12.64 -13.52
N LYS A 202 12.39 13.49 -12.72
CA LYS A 202 13.11 14.68 -13.19
C LYS A 202 14.08 14.38 -14.34
N GLU A 203 14.78 13.25 -14.27
CA GLU A 203 15.75 12.82 -15.29
C GLU A 203 15.11 12.43 -16.63
N LYS A 204 13.84 12.03 -16.62
CA LYS A 204 13.09 11.59 -17.82
C LYS A 204 12.10 12.65 -18.31
N TRP A 205 11.98 13.77 -17.61
CA TRP A 205 10.87 14.72 -17.75
C TRP A 205 10.70 15.28 -19.17
N THR A 206 11.82 15.54 -19.85
CA THR A 206 11.86 16.08 -21.21
C THR A 206 12.09 15.02 -22.28
N ASN A 207 12.22 13.74 -21.90
CA ASN A 207 12.49 12.67 -22.84
C ASN A 207 11.23 12.34 -23.63
N ILE A 208 11.40 12.07 -24.92
CA ILE A 208 10.37 11.45 -25.74
C ILE A 208 10.33 9.96 -25.40
N LEU A 209 9.16 9.46 -25.04
CA LEU A 209 8.97 8.03 -24.80
C LEU A 209 8.74 7.33 -26.15
N ALA A 210 9.51 6.26 -26.40
CA ALA A 210 9.30 5.38 -27.55
C ALA A 210 7.92 4.68 -27.45
N ASP A 211 7.41 4.31 -28.62
CA ASP A 211 6.17 3.52 -28.78
C ASP A 211 6.31 2.11 -28.16
#